data_AF-A0A524IS00-F1
#
_entry.id   AF-A0A524IS00-F1
#
_cell.length_a   1.000
_cell.length_b   1.000
_cell.length_c   1.000
_cell.angle_alpha   90.00
_cell.angle_beta   90.00
_cell.angle_gamma   90.00
#
_symmetry.space_group_name_H-M   'P 1'
#
loop_
_entity.id
_entity.type
_entity.pdbx_description
1 polymer ?
#
loop_
_entity_poly.entity_id
_entity_poly.type
_entity_poly.pdbx_seq_one_letter_code
_entity_poly.pdbx_strand_id
1 'polypeptide(L)'
;MITNNFFSLKRFFQILKTEVLPAYKAVLITFAAVGGLLLVINVSSVGSWDRWNIHLVFYPLALFLTGILITSFTFKDMHSKQRGYAYLTMPGSQFEKYVSKLVLTSIGMVLATLVMYFAVSALSSGITRLAFGMNHRIFNPFDPLIWKLIGQYIIVHSVFFLGAVFFRRLSFLKTILSLTVLSAGINILVGIVYGLMVLFIFLTHRNQGTVWTFSWLDGFNMTSTVDAIRNFKVLFKFLVIFYSFILPPYLWVTGYFKFREKEAR
;
A
#
# COMPACT_ATOMS: atom_id res chain seq x y z
N MET A 1 4.44 7.04 43.85
CA MET A 1 3.55 6.15 43.06
C MET A 1 3.84 6.39 41.58
N ILE A 2 4.48 5.44 40.90
CA ILE A 2 4.81 5.55 39.47
C ILE A 2 3.61 4.98 38.70
N THR A 3 2.65 5.82 38.32
CA THR A 3 1.69 5.44 37.29
C THR A 3 2.44 5.36 35.98
N ASN A 4 2.80 4.13 35.60
CA ASN A 4 3.45 3.82 34.33
C ASN A 4 2.41 4.01 33.21
N ASN A 5 2.12 5.27 32.86
CA ASN A 5 1.15 5.63 31.82
C ASN A 5 1.78 5.39 30.45
N PHE A 6 1.85 4.11 30.07
CA PHE A 6 2.28 3.63 28.75
C PHE A 6 1.54 4.32 27.61
N PHE A 7 0.26 4.65 27.82
CA PHE A 7 -0.59 5.34 26.87
C PHE A 7 -1.52 6.33 27.57
N SER A 8 -1.65 7.53 27.01
CA SER A 8 -2.67 8.50 27.40
C SER A 8 -3.23 9.19 26.16
N LEU A 9 -4.56 9.14 26.02
CA LEU A 9 -5.25 9.63 24.83
C LEU A 9 -5.04 11.14 24.63
N LYS A 10 -5.05 11.92 25.71
CA LYS A 10 -4.79 13.37 25.66
C LYS A 10 -3.40 13.70 25.09
N ARG A 11 -2.35 12.99 25.53
CA ARG A 11 -0.98 13.18 25.05
C ARG A 11 -0.83 12.72 23.61
N PHE A 12 -1.45 11.59 23.26
CA PHE A 12 -1.48 11.11 21.88
C PHE A 12 -2.04 12.13 20.90
N PHE A 13 -3.18 12.77 21.22
CA PHE A 13 -3.75 13.84 20.39
C PHE A 13 -2.85 15.08 20.31
N GLN A 14 -2.16 15.43 21.41
CA GLN A 14 -1.19 16.54 21.39
C GLN A 14 0.02 16.22 20.49
N ILE A 15 0.50 14.98 20.50
CA ILE A 15 1.58 14.52 19.60
C ILE A 15 1.11 14.62 18.14
N LEU A 16 -0.08 14.09 17.82
CA LEU A 16 -0.67 14.18 16.48
C LEU A 16 -0.74 15.63 15.98
N LYS A 17 -1.26 16.54 16.83
CA LYS A 17 -1.34 17.97 16.49
C LYS A 17 0.03 18.57 16.24
N THR A 18 1.03 18.21 17.05
CA THR A 18 2.40 18.72 16.93
C THR A 18 3.10 18.21 15.67
N GLU A 19 2.76 17.01 15.17
CA GLU A 19 3.27 16.47 13.91
C GLU A 19 2.58 17.11 12.68
N VAL A 20 1.29 17.40 12.77
CA VAL A 20 0.50 17.96 11.65
C VAL A 20 0.74 19.46 11.48
N LEU A 21 0.83 20.24 12.56
CA LEU A 21 0.92 21.71 12.49
C LEU A 21 2.16 22.28 11.80
N PRO A 22 3.33 21.63 11.81
CA PRO A 22 4.47 22.08 11.00
C PRO A 22 4.32 21.69 9.53
N ALA A 23 3.65 20.57 9.25
CA ALA A 23 3.57 19.98 7.91
C ALA A 23 2.31 20.38 7.12
N TYR A 24 1.27 20.91 7.76
CA TYR A 24 -0.05 21.10 7.10
C TYR A 24 0.02 21.98 5.86
N LYS A 25 0.84 23.04 5.83
CA LYS A 25 0.99 23.91 4.65
C LYS A 25 1.55 23.12 3.47
N ALA A 26 2.62 22.35 3.70
CA ALA A 26 3.24 21.54 2.66
C ALA A 26 2.27 20.44 2.16
N VAL A 27 1.54 19.82 3.09
CA VAL A 27 0.52 18.81 2.77
C VAL A 27 -0.64 19.43 1.96
N LEU A 28 -1.14 20.60 2.35
CA LEU A 28 -2.18 21.33 1.61
C LEU A 28 -1.72 21.74 0.22
N ILE A 29 -0.51 22.26 0.06
CA ILE A 29 0.05 22.61 -1.26
C ILE A 29 0.16 21.35 -2.13
N THR A 30 0.59 20.22 -1.55
CA THR A 30 0.66 18.93 -2.27
C THR A 30 -0.73 18.49 -2.72
N PHE A 31 -1.72 18.53 -1.83
CA PHE A 31 -3.11 18.20 -2.18
C PHE A 31 -3.72 19.17 -3.19
N ALA A 32 -3.43 20.47 -3.10
CA ALA A 32 -3.89 21.45 -4.07
C ALA A 32 -3.28 21.20 -5.46
N ALA A 33 -1.97 20.91 -5.53
CA ALA A 33 -1.29 20.60 -6.78
C ALA A 33 -1.84 19.32 -7.44
N VAL A 34 -1.93 18.23 -6.67
CA VAL A 34 -2.50 16.96 -7.14
C VAL A 34 -3.98 17.13 -7.51
N GLY A 35 -4.73 17.90 -6.72
CA GLY A 35 -6.16 18.16 -6.94
C GLY A 35 -6.43 18.97 -8.19
N GLY A 36 -5.62 20.00 -8.43
CA GLY A 36 -5.68 20.80 -9.66
C GLY A 36 -5.40 19.95 -10.89
N LEU A 37 -4.36 19.11 -10.85
CA LEU A 37 -4.05 18.18 -11.94
C LEU A 37 -5.21 17.18 -12.18
N LEU A 38 -5.74 16.60 -11.11
CA LEU A 38 -6.88 15.70 -11.20
C LEU A 38 -8.13 16.40 -11.73
N LEU A 39 -8.37 17.65 -11.37
CA LEU A 39 -9.50 18.44 -11.88
C LEU A 39 -9.41 18.57 -13.40
N VAL A 40 -8.23 18.96 -13.92
CA VAL A 40 -8.00 19.07 -15.38
C VAL A 40 -8.24 17.73 -16.07
N ILE A 41 -7.74 16.63 -15.51
CA ILE A 41 -7.96 15.28 -16.06
C ILE A 41 -9.45 14.91 -16.05
N ASN A 42 -10.16 15.14 -14.95
CA ASN A 42 -11.59 14.83 -14.83
C ASN A 42 -12.41 15.64 -15.85
N VAL A 43 -12.16 16.94 -15.98
CA VAL A 43 -12.87 17.81 -16.95
C VAL A 43 -12.50 17.45 -18.40
N SER A 44 -11.28 16.99 -18.66
CA SER A 44 -10.87 16.54 -20.01
C SER A 44 -11.52 15.20 -20.40
N SER A 45 -11.91 14.39 -19.42
CA SER A 45 -12.49 13.04 -19.63
C SER A 45 -13.98 13.05 -20.01
N VAL A 46 -14.57 14.22 -20.24
CA VAL A 46 -16.00 14.39 -20.47
C VAL A 46 -16.50 13.63 -21.69
N GLY A 47 -15.68 13.41 -22.73
CA GLY A 47 -16.07 12.61 -23.91
C GLY A 47 -16.04 11.09 -23.72
N SER A 48 -15.51 10.58 -22.60
CA SER A 48 -15.33 9.14 -22.33
C SER A 48 -16.01 8.65 -21.05
N TRP A 49 -16.78 9.51 -20.38
CA TRP A 49 -17.46 9.27 -19.11
C TRP A 49 -18.40 8.05 -19.06
N ASP A 50 -19.11 7.76 -20.16
CA ASP A 50 -19.98 6.58 -20.31
C ASP A 50 -19.17 5.28 -20.27
N ARG A 51 -18.01 5.29 -20.93
CA ARG A 51 -17.28 4.08 -21.28
C ARG A 51 -16.39 3.57 -20.14
N TRP A 52 -15.88 4.48 -19.30
CA TRP A 52 -14.90 4.13 -18.25
C TRP A 52 -15.10 4.96 -16.98
N ASN A 53 -15.09 4.28 -15.82
CA ASN A 53 -15.09 4.95 -14.53
C ASN A 53 -13.68 5.43 -14.17
N ILE A 54 -13.38 6.68 -14.55
CA ILE A 54 -12.07 7.29 -14.31
C ILE A 54 -11.70 7.35 -12.83
N HIS A 55 -12.69 7.39 -11.93
CA HIS A 55 -12.42 7.50 -10.50
C HIS A 55 -11.79 6.24 -9.93
N LEU A 56 -12.14 5.06 -10.46
CA LEU A 56 -11.54 3.79 -10.02
C LEU A 56 -10.05 3.69 -10.35
N VAL A 57 -9.54 4.51 -11.26
CA VAL A 57 -8.13 4.53 -11.65
C VAL A 57 -7.39 5.67 -10.94
N PHE A 58 -7.92 6.89 -11.01
CA PHE A 58 -7.21 8.06 -10.54
C PHE A 58 -7.27 8.26 -9.02
N TYR A 59 -8.33 7.82 -8.35
CA TYR A 59 -8.38 7.86 -6.88
C TYR A 59 -7.28 6.98 -6.24
N PRO A 60 -7.17 5.67 -6.54
CA PRO A 60 -6.11 4.86 -5.96
C PRO A 60 -4.73 5.35 -6.40
N LEU A 61 -4.56 5.82 -7.65
CA LEU A 61 -3.28 6.40 -8.06
C LEU A 61 -2.87 7.58 -7.16
N ALA A 62 -3.79 8.50 -6.87
CA ALA A 62 -3.53 9.63 -5.99
C ALA A 62 -3.22 9.18 -4.56
N LEU A 63 -4.00 8.24 -4.01
CA LEU A 63 -3.80 7.69 -2.66
C LEU A 63 -2.46 6.97 -2.52
N PHE A 64 -2.12 6.10 -3.47
CA PHE A 64 -0.86 5.34 -3.45
C PHE A 64 0.34 6.26 -3.62
N LEU A 65 0.33 7.17 -4.60
CA LEU A 65 1.45 8.08 -4.83
C LEU A 65 1.68 9.00 -3.63
N THR A 66 0.65 9.74 -3.21
CA THR A 66 0.82 10.70 -2.11
C THR A 66 1.04 10.01 -0.77
N GLY A 67 0.26 8.95 -0.50
CA GLY A 67 0.33 8.18 0.74
C GLY A 67 1.68 7.50 0.93
N ILE A 68 2.20 6.78 -0.07
CA ILE A 68 3.46 6.05 0.06
C ILE A 68 4.65 7.04 0.14
N LEU A 69 4.63 8.13 -0.63
CA LEU A 69 5.68 9.14 -0.57
C LEU A 69 5.76 9.80 0.81
N ILE A 70 4.62 10.23 1.36
CA ILE A 70 4.55 10.84 2.69
C ILE A 70 4.99 9.84 3.78
N THR A 71 4.53 8.59 3.67
CA THR A 71 4.93 7.50 4.57
C THR A 71 6.45 7.32 4.58
N SER A 72 7.08 7.37 3.41
CA SER A 72 8.53 7.20 3.28
C SER A 72 9.33 8.32 3.95
N PHE A 73 8.77 9.54 4.05
CA PHE A 73 9.42 10.68 4.70
C PHE A 73 9.09 10.85 6.19
N THR A 74 8.18 10.04 6.73
CA THR A 74 7.61 10.22 8.08
C THR A 74 8.64 10.11 9.21
N PHE A 75 9.73 9.35 9.01
CA PHE A 75 10.83 9.21 9.98
C PHE A 75 12.10 10.00 9.58
N LYS A 76 12.01 10.92 8.61
CA LYS A 76 13.18 11.68 8.15
C LYS A 76 13.77 12.57 9.26
N ASP A 77 12.92 13.16 10.10
CA ASP A 77 13.34 14.04 11.19
C ASP A 77 14.08 13.30 12.30
N MET A 78 13.67 12.07 12.63
CA MET A 78 14.38 11.20 13.58
C MET A 78 15.80 10.86 13.10
N HIS A 79 15.98 10.71 11.79
CA HIS A 79 17.28 10.38 11.19
C HIS A 79 18.19 11.60 10.94
N SER A 80 17.71 12.81 11.20
CA SER A 80 18.48 14.04 11.04
C SER A 80 19.30 14.34 12.29
N LYS A 81 20.59 14.69 12.14
CA LYS A 81 21.45 15.09 13.27
C LYS A 81 20.93 16.32 14.02
N GLN A 82 20.26 17.25 13.33
CA GLN A 82 19.77 18.49 13.92
C GLN A 82 18.37 18.36 14.52
N ARG A 83 17.48 17.59 13.88
CA ARG A 83 16.08 17.42 14.33
C ARG A 83 15.86 16.18 15.21
N GLY A 84 16.81 15.25 15.21
CA GLY A 84 16.76 14.05 16.05
C GLY A 84 16.72 14.38 17.54
N TYR A 85 17.51 15.36 18.00
CA TYR A 85 17.47 15.79 19.41
C TYR A 85 16.11 16.36 19.81
N ALA A 86 15.48 17.19 18.97
CA ALA A 86 14.14 17.72 19.21
C ALA A 86 13.08 16.61 19.22
N TYR A 87 13.23 15.59 18.37
CA TYR A 87 12.32 14.46 18.31
C TYR A 87 12.44 13.53 19.53
N LEU A 88 13.66 13.26 19.99
CA LEU A 88 13.93 12.44 21.18
C LEU A 88 13.46 13.11 22.46
N THR A 89 13.61 14.43 22.56
CA THR A 89 13.16 15.22 23.73
C THR A 89 11.66 15.50 23.74
N MET A 90 10.94 15.20 22.66
CA MET A 90 9.49 15.35 22.62
C MET A 90 8.83 14.48 23.70
N PRO A 91 7.97 15.05 24.58
CA PRO A 91 7.33 14.30 25.65
C PRO A 91 6.33 13.31 25.09
N GLY A 92 6.45 12.04 25.47
CA GLY A 92 5.57 10.97 25.00
C GLY A 92 6.23 9.61 25.09
N SER A 93 5.41 8.58 25.25
CA SER A 93 5.87 7.20 25.16
C SER A 93 6.34 6.90 23.72
N GLN A 94 7.37 6.08 23.56
CA GLN A 94 7.87 5.65 22.25
C GLN A 94 6.76 4.99 21.41
N PHE A 95 5.87 4.25 22.10
CA PHE A 95 4.70 3.63 21.49
C PHE A 95 3.71 4.68 20.94
N GLU A 96 3.42 5.73 21.71
CA GLU A 96 2.51 6.79 21.26
C GLU A 96 3.08 7.53 20.03
N LYS A 97 4.39 7.82 20.03
CA LYS A 97 5.07 8.45 18.88
C LYS A 97 4.97 7.56 17.63
N TYR A 98 5.27 6.27 17.76
CA TYR A 98 5.18 5.32 16.65
C TYR A 98 3.75 5.17 16.10
N VAL A 99 2.77 4.96 16.98
CA VAL A 99 1.35 4.82 16.60
C VAL A 99 0.82 6.11 16.00
N SER A 100 1.25 7.28 16.47
CA SER A 100 0.79 8.56 15.92
C SER A 100 1.18 8.70 14.45
N LYS A 101 2.42 8.34 14.10
CA LYS A 101 2.92 8.33 12.72
C LYS A 101 2.23 7.26 11.88
N LEU A 102 1.97 6.09 12.44
CA LEU A 102 1.22 5.02 11.77
C LEU A 102 -0.20 5.48 11.43
N VAL A 103 -0.94 6.04 12.39
CA VAL A 103 -2.32 6.50 12.22
C VAL A 103 -2.40 7.68 11.23
N LEU A 104 -1.47 8.65 11.31
CA LEU A 104 -1.45 9.78 10.37
C LEU A 104 -1.21 9.33 8.93
N THR A 105 -0.26 8.43 8.72
CA THR A 105 0.12 8.01 7.37
C THR A 105 -0.81 6.96 6.76
N SER A 106 -1.53 6.20 7.59
CA SER A 106 -2.53 5.24 7.12
C SER A 106 -3.93 5.89 7.05
N ILE A 107 -4.63 5.95 8.18
CA ILE A 107 -6.01 6.42 8.30
C ILE A 107 -6.11 7.91 7.93
N GLY A 108 -5.18 8.74 8.44
CA GLY A 108 -5.17 10.17 8.16
C GLY A 108 -5.06 10.48 6.67
N MET A 109 -4.18 9.77 5.95
CA MET A 109 -4.01 9.94 4.49
C MET A 109 -5.20 9.42 3.71
N VAL A 110 -5.79 8.28 4.10
CA VAL A 110 -7.01 7.75 3.45
C VAL A 110 -8.17 8.75 3.58
N LEU A 111 -8.40 9.30 4.78
CA LEU A 111 -9.46 10.27 4.99
C LEU A 111 -9.19 11.58 4.23
N ALA A 112 -7.96 12.10 4.30
CA ALA A 112 -7.58 13.33 3.60
C ALA A 112 -7.76 13.22 2.08
N THR A 113 -7.33 12.09 1.49
CA THR A 113 -7.47 11.84 0.05
C THR A 113 -8.91 11.60 -0.36
N LEU A 114 -9.73 10.92 0.46
CA LEU A 114 -11.17 10.76 0.21
C LEU A 114 -11.88 12.11 0.13
N VAL A 115 -11.69 12.97 1.14
CA VAL A 115 -12.31 14.30 1.20
C VAL A 115 -11.86 15.16 0.02
N MET A 116 -10.55 15.18 -0.24
CA MET A 116 -9.96 15.94 -1.33
C MET A 116 -10.49 15.47 -2.70
N TYR A 117 -10.53 14.16 -2.95
CA TYR A 117 -10.97 13.62 -4.24
C TYR A 117 -12.48 13.81 -4.44
N PHE A 118 -13.28 13.67 -3.38
CA PHE A 118 -14.69 14.00 -3.42
C PHE A 118 -14.92 15.48 -3.79
N ALA A 119 -14.20 16.41 -3.15
CA ALA A 119 -14.27 17.82 -3.47
C ALA A 119 -13.88 18.11 -4.93
N VAL A 120 -12.80 17.51 -5.43
CA VAL A 120 -12.36 17.65 -6.83
C VAL A 120 -13.41 17.11 -7.81
N SER A 121 -14.02 15.96 -7.50
CA SER A 121 -15.06 15.36 -8.35
C SER A 121 -16.37 16.16 -8.35
N ALA A 122 -16.76 16.74 -7.22
CA ALA A 122 -17.91 17.63 -7.14
C ALA A 122 -17.68 18.91 -7.95
N LEU A 123 -16.48 19.49 -7.83
CA LEU A 123 -16.08 20.67 -8.61
C LEU A 123 -16.02 20.38 -10.12
N SER A 124 -15.43 19.25 -10.52
CA SER A 124 -15.35 18.87 -11.94
C SER A 124 -16.73 18.62 -12.55
N SER A 125 -17.65 18.01 -11.81
CA SER A 125 -19.03 17.81 -12.24
C SER A 125 -19.77 19.14 -12.39
N GLY A 126 -19.59 20.07 -11.44
CA GLY A 126 -20.13 21.43 -11.54
C GLY A 126 -19.63 22.21 -12.76
N ILE A 127 -18.31 22.19 -13.00
CA ILE A 127 -17.69 22.83 -14.17
C ILE A 127 -18.21 22.20 -15.47
N THR A 128 -18.26 20.88 -15.54
CA THR A 128 -18.70 20.16 -16.75
C THR A 128 -20.16 20.46 -17.07
N ARG A 129 -21.01 20.51 -16.04
CA ARG A 129 -22.43 20.83 -16.20
C ARG A 129 -22.63 22.25 -16.72
N LEU A 130 -21.86 23.21 -16.21
CA LEU A 130 -21.94 24.61 -16.65
C LEU A 130 -21.35 24.83 -18.05
N ALA A 131 -20.21 24.20 -18.35
CA ALA A 131 -19.48 24.43 -19.61
C ALA A 131 -20.01 23.59 -20.78
N PHE A 132 -20.43 22.35 -20.53
CA PHE A 132 -20.79 21.38 -21.58
C PHE A 132 -22.22 20.85 -21.46
N GLY A 133 -22.99 21.24 -20.44
CA GLY A 133 -24.36 20.75 -20.21
C GLY A 133 -24.44 19.26 -19.84
N MET A 134 -23.30 18.60 -19.60
CA MET A 134 -23.23 17.16 -19.30
C MET A 134 -23.04 16.92 -17.81
N ASN A 135 -23.72 15.91 -17.26
CA ASN A 135 -23.59 15.53 -15.85
C ASN A 135 -22.47 14.50 -15.68
N HIS A 136 -21.31 14.92 -15.20
CA HIS A 136 -20.25 13.98 -14.84
C HIS A 136 -20.64 13.18 -13.59
N ARG A 137 -20.35 11.86 -13.57
CA ARG A 137 -20.57 11.03 -12.38
C ARG A 137 -19.74 11.59 -11.22
N ILE A 138 -20.36 11.69 -10.05
CA ILE A 138 -19.67 12.14 -8.84
C ILE A 138 -19.05 10.92 -8.18
N PHE A 139 -17.83 11.09 -7.67
CA PHE A 139 -17.12 10.09 -6.90
C PHE A 139 -17.94 9.66 -5.68
N ASN A 140 -18.19 8.35 -5.54
CA ASN A 140 -18.83 7.79 -4.37
C ASN A 140 -17.77 7.20 -3.42
N PRO A 141 -17.51 7.81 -2.25
CA PRO A 141 -16.54 7.28 -1.29
C PRO A 141 -16.97 5.95 -0.64
N PHE A 142 -18.24 5.54 -0.79
CA PHE A 142 -18.78 4.31 -0.22
C PHE A 142 -18.85 3.15 -1.23
N ASP A 143 -18.23 3.29 -2.41
CA ASP A 143 -18.16 2.18 -3.37
C ASP A 143 -17.33 1.01 -2.79
N PRO A 144 -17.85 -0.24 -2.82
CA PRO A 144 -17.12 -1.41 -2.35
C PRO A 144 -15.75 -1.61 -3.03
N LEU A 145 -15.62 -1.22 -4.30
CA LEU A 145 -14.34 -1.31 -5.03
C LEU A 145 -13.30 -0.33 -4.47
N ILE A 146 -13.73 0.87 -4.08
CA ILE A 146 -12.86 1.87 -3.46
C ILE A 146 -12.36 1.35 -2.10
N TRP A 147 -13.22 0.74 -1.30
CA TRP A 147 -12.82 0.13 -0.03
C TRP A 147 -11.85 -1.05 -0.21
N LYS A 148 -12.03 -1.85 -1.26
CA LYS A 148 -11.07 -2.90 -1.62
C LYS A 148 -9.69 -2.32 -1.98
N LEU A 149 -9.67 -1.21 -2.72
CA LEU A 149 -8.43 -0.50 -3.07
C LEU A 149 -7.76 0.16 -1.84
N ILE A 150 -8.55 0.71 -0.91
CA ILE A 150 -8.04 1.20 0.37
C ILE A 150 -7.42 0.06 1.19
N GLY A 151 -8.05 -1.12 1.21
CA GLY A 151 -7.49 -2.31 1.85
C GLY A 151 -6.12 -2.69 1.26
N GLN A 152 -6.00 -2.69 -0.07
CA GLN A 152 -4.72 -2.91 -0.75
C GLN A 152 -3.67 -1.84 -0.41
N TYR A 153 -4.10 -0.58 -0.32
CA TYR A 153 -3.23 0.52 0.10
C TYR A 153 -2.66 0.28 1.50
N ILE A 154 -3.46 -0.18 2.47
CA ILE A 154 -2.99 -0.45 3.85
C ILE A 154 -1.91 -1.54 3.85
N ILE A 155 -2.06 -2.57 3.01
CA ILE A 155 -1.06 -3.64 2.89
C ILE A 155 0.25 -3.07 2.35
N VAL A 156 0.21 -2.31 1.25
CA VAL A 156 1.40 -1.70 0.66
C VAL A 156 2.02 -0.68 1.61
N HIS A 157 1.19 0.14 2.27
CA HIS A 157 1.60 1.11 3.29
C HIS A 157 2.45 0.45 4.38
N SER A 158 2.04 -0.73 4.88
CA SER A 158 2.79 -1.43 5.95
C SER A 158 4.24 -1.74 5.57
N VAL A 159 4.49 -2.13 4.32
CA VAL A 159 5.83 -2.41 3.78
C VAL A 159 6.67 -1.14 3.71
N PHE A 160 6.09 -0.05 3.18
CA PHE A 160 6.79 1.23 3.06
C PHE A 160 7.00 1.92 4.41
N PHE A 161 6.08 1.73 5.36
CA PHE A 161 6.23 2.23 6.72
C PHE A 161 7.39 1.55 7.44
N LEU A 162 7.52 0.23 7.29
CA LEU A 162 8.71 -0.49 7.77
C LEU A 162 9.99 0.01 7.09
N GLY A 163 9.97 0.17 5.76
CA GLY A 163 11.10 0.72 5.01
C GLY A 163 11.53 2.11 5.48
N ALA A 164 10.57 2.97 5.83
CA ALA A 164 10.81 4.29 6.40
C ALA A 164 11.48 4.24 7.79
N VAL A 165 11.15 3.23 8.61
CA VAL A 165 11.84 3.00 9.88
C VAL A 165 13.25 2.48 9.66
N PHE A 166 13.47 1.55 8.72
CA PHE A 166 14.79 0.92 8.53
C PHE A 166 15.83 1.87 7.90
N PHE A 167 15.48 2.54 6.80
CA PHE A 167 16.42 3.28 5.98
C PHE A 167 16.53 4.77 6.37
N ARG A 168 17.74 5.25 6.68
CA ARG A 168 17.98 6.66 7.09
C ARG A 168 17.82 7.69 5.97
N ARG A 169 18.22 7.33 4.74
CA ARG A 169 18.19 8.18 3.54
C ARG A 169 17.66 7.38 2.37
N LEU A 170 16.87 8.04 1.53
CA LEU A 170 16.24 7.45 0.34
C LEU A 170 15.42 6.20 0.69
N SER A 171 14.66 6.26 1.78
CA SER A 171 13.82 5.17 2.29
C SER A 171 12.88 4.60 1.22
N PHE A 172 12.24 5.47 0.45
CA PHE A 172 11.38 5.07 -0.67
C PHE A 172 12.12 4.19 -1.69
N LEU A 173 13.21 4.71 -2.26
CA LEU A 173 13.99 4.02 -3.30
C LEU A 173 14.60 2.71 -2.78
N LYS A 174 15.09 2.70 -1.54
CA LYS A 174 15.67 1.48 -0.93
C LYS A 174 14.61 0.42 -0.65
N THR A 175 13.40 0.82 -0.30
CA THR A 175 12.29 -0.12 -0.13
C THR A 175 11.91 -0.74 -1.47
N ILE A 176 11.81 0.06 -2.53
CA ILE A 176 11.57 -0.45 -3.89
C ILE A 176 12.69 -1.39 -4.31
N LEU A 177 13.95 -0.99 -4.15
CA LEU A 177 15.10 -1.83 -4.51
C LEU A 177 15.07 -3.17 -3.74
N SER A 178 14.79 -3.13 -2.44
CA SER A 178 14.66 -4.34 -1.62
C SER A 178 13.53 -5.25 -2.11
N LEU A 179 12.38 -4.68 -2.48
CA LEU A 179 11.26 -5.44 -3.03
C LEU A 179 11.60 -6.04 -4.39
N THR A 180 12.27 -5.29 -5.26
CA THR A 180 12.71 -5.78 -6.56
C THR A 180 13.68 -6.94 -6.40
N VAL A 181 14.69 -6.83 -5.54
CA VAL A 181 15.66 -7.90 -5.28
C VAL A 181 14.97 -9.15 -4.71
N LEU A 182 14.07 -8.98 -3.75
CA LEU A 182 13.29 -10.10 -3.20
C LEU A 182 12.41 -10.77 -4.27
N SER A 183 11.72 -9.97 -5.09
CA SER A 183 10.87 -10.49 -6.16
C SER A 183 11.70 -11.23 -7.22
N ALA A 184 12.88 -10.72 -7.58
CA ALA A 184 13.77 -11.38 -8.53
C ALA A 184 14.26 -12.73 -7.97
N GLY A 185 14.65 -12.77 -6.69
CA GLY A 185 15.05 -14.00 -6.02
C GLY A 185 13.93 -15.06 -6.02
N ILE A 186 12.70 -14.66 -5.70
CA ILE A 186 11.54 -15.55 -5.74
C ILE A 186 11.29 -16.06 -7.16
N ASN A 187 11.32 -15.19 -8.17
CA ASN A 187 11.13 -15.58 -9.57
C ASN A 187 12.20 -16.56 -10.06
N ILE A 188 13.45 -16.38 -9.64
CA ILE A 188 14.54 -17.33 -9.93
C ILE A 188 14.25 -18.69 -9.28
N LEU A 189 13.85 -18.72 -8.01
CA LEU A 189 13.52 -19.97 -7.33
C LEU A 189 12.34 -20.70 -8.00
N VAL A 190 11.28 -19.96 -8.36
CA VAL A 190 10.14 -20.52 -9.11
C VAL A 190 10.59 -21.07 -10.46
N GLY A 191 11.46 -20.33 -11.17
CA GLY A 191 12.05 -20.78 -12.43
C GLY A 191 12.89 -22.06 -12.29
N ILE A 192 13.69 -22.19 -11.23
CA ILE A 192 14.46 -23.41 -10.94
C ILE A 192 13.51 -24.58 -10.66
N VAL A 193 12.49 -24.39 -9.82
CA VAL A 193 11.51 -25.44 -9.51
C VAL A 193 10.78 -25.89 -10.78
N TYR A 194 10.35 -24.94 -11.61
CA TYR A 194 9.71 -25.24 -12.89
C TYR A 194 10.66 -25.99 -13.84
N GLY A 195 11.92 -25.55 -13.93
CA GLY A 195 12.95 -26.23 -14.72
C GLY A 195 13.22 -27.66 -14.24
N LEU A 196 13.30 -27.88 -12.93
CA LEU A 196 13.46 -29.22 -12.34
C LEU A 196 12.23 -30.10 -12.57
N MET A 197 11.02 -29.53 -12.49
CA MET A 197 9.77 -30.25 -12.78
C MET A 197 9.73 -30.71 -14.24
N VAL A 198 10.08 -29.82 -15.19
CA VAL A 198 10.15 -30.17 -16.62
C VAL A 198 11.24 -31.21 -16.88
N LEU A 199 12.41 -31.07 -16.26
CA LEU A 199 13.50 -32.06 -16.38
C LEU A 199 13.08 -33.43 -15.82
N PHE A 200 12.41 -33.47 -14.67
CA PHE A 200 11.91 -34.71 -14.07
C PHE A 200 10.94 -35.43 -15.04
N ILE A 201 9.98 -34.68 -15.60
CA ILE A 201 9.04 -35.19 -16.61
C ILE A 201 9.81 -35.76 -17.81
N PHE A 202 10.77 -35.00 -18.37
CA PHE A 202 11.59 -35.43 -19.50
C PHE A 202 12.36 -36.73 -19.21
N LEU A 203 13.01 -36.83 -18.04
CA LEU A 203 13.82 -37.99 -17.65
C LEU A 203 12.97 -39.24 -17.42
N THR A 204 11.79 -39.11 -16.80
CA THR A 204 10.88 -40.24 -16.58
C THR A 204 10.40 -40.84 -17.89
N HIS A 205 10.16 -40.04 -18.94
CA HIS A 205 9.63 -40.54 -20.22
C HIS A 205 10.72 -41.02 -21.17
N ARG A 206 11.92 -40.43 -21.10
CA ARG A 206 13.09 -40.95 -21.83
C ARG A 206 13.36 -42.41 -21.48
N ASN A 207 13.14 -42.81 -20.23
CA ASN A 207 13.37 -44.17 -19.76
C ASN A 207 12.26 -45.17 -20.16
N GLN A 208 11.12 -44.70 -20.68
CA GLN A 208 9.98 -45.54 -21.05
C GLN A 208 9.81 -45.72 -22.58
N GLY A 209 10.79 -45.30 -23.39
CA GLY A 209 10.79 -45.50 -24.85
C GLY A 209 9.61 -44.84 -25.58
N THR A 210 8.90 -43.93 -24.92
CA THR A 210 7.62 -43.40 -25.38
C THR A 210 7.85 -42.18 -26.28
N VAL A 211 7.34 -42.23 -27.51
CA VAL A 211 7.38 -41.13 -28.48
C VAL A 211 6.68 -39.91 -27.90
N TRP A 212 7.25 -38.71 -28.15
CA TRP A 212 6.71 -37.38 -27.83
C TRP A 212 5.34 -37.13 -28.45
N THR A 213 4.32 -37.83 -27.99
CA THR A 213 2.92 -37.47 -28.19
C THR A 213 2.50 -36.67 -26.98
N PHE A 214 1.63 -35.67 -27.19
CA PHE A 214 0.96 -34.90 -26.15
C PHE A 214 -0.02 -35.78 -25.31
N SER A 215 0.25 -37.08 -25.15
CA SER A 215 -0.55 -38.06 -24.40
C SER A 215 -0.57 -37.81 -22.88
N TRP A 216 0.23 -36.87 -22.38
CA TRP A 216 0.12 -36.30 -21.03
C TRP A 216 -1.23 -35.65 -20.76
N LEU A 217 -1.98 -35.28 -21.81
CA LEU A 217 -3.36 -34.79 -21.72
C LEU A 217 -4.39 -35.92 -21.54
N ASP A 218 -4.10 -37.15 -21.99
CA ASP A 218 -5.03 -38.27 -21.92
C ASP A 218 -5.11 -38.91 -20.51
N GLY A 219 -4.10 -38.66 -19.67
CA GLY A 219 -4.07 -39.04 -18.24
C GLY A 219 -4.71 -38.02 -17.29
N PHE A 220 -5.13 -36.84 -17.80
CA PHE A 220 -5.90 -35.89 -17.01
C PHE A 220 -7.33 -36.37 -16.89
N ASN A 221 -7.59 -37.21 -15.89
CA ASN A 221 -8.95 -37.43 -15.44
C ASN A 221 -9.55 -36.05 -15.06
N MET A 222 -10.65 -35.68 -15.69
CA MET A 222 -11.26 -34.35 -15.49
C MET A 222 -11.58 -34.10 -14.01
N THR A 223 -11.85 -35.16 -13.24
CA THR A 223 -12.03 -35.15 -11.78
C THR A 223 -10.77 -34.78 -10.99
N SER A 224 -9.60 -35.37 -11.28
CA SER A 224 -8.35 -35.01 -10.58
C SER A 224 -7.88 -33.60 -10.93
N THR A 225 -8.20 -33.14 -12.14
CA THR A 225 -7.92 -31.77 -12.61
C THR A 225 -8.81 -30.74 -11.90
N VAL A 226 -10.10 -31.02 -11.75
CA VAL A 226 -11.06 -30.17 -11.02
C VAL A 226 -10.72 -30.10 -9.54
N ASP A 227 -10.34 -31.21 -8.91
CA ASP A 227 -9.91 -31.22 -7.51
C ASP A 227 -8.57 -30.51 -7.30
N ALA A 228 -7.60 -30.64 -8.22
CA ALA A 228 -6.36 -29.88 -8.19
C ALA A 228 -6.61 -28.36 -8.32
N ILE A 229 -7.50 -27.94 -9.24
CA ILE A 229 -7.91 -26.53 -9.39
C ILE A 229 -8.65 -26.03 -8.15
N ARG A 230 -9.51 -26.85 -7.53
CA ARG A 230 -10.23 -26.51 -6.31
C ARG A 230 -9.26 -26.32 -5.14
N ASN A 231 -8.33 -27.27 -4.95
CA ASN A 231 -7.31 -27.19 -3.91
C ASN A 231 -6.37 -26.00 -4.13
N PHE A 232 -6.01 -25.70 -5.38
CA PHE A 232 -5.24 -24.51 -5.73
C PHE A 232 -6.00 -23.22 -5.40
N LYS A 233 -7.31 -23.14 -5.71
CA LYS A 233 -8.15 -21.99 -5.32
C LYS A 233 -8.26 -21.83 -3.81
N VAL A 234 -8.38 -22.91 -3.05
CA VAL A 234 -8.43 -22.87 -1.57
C VAL A 234 -7.09 -22.39 -1.01
N LEU A 235 -5.98 -22.95 -1.49
CA LEU A 235 -4.63 -22.53 -1.11
C LEU A 235 -4.40 -21.04 -1.45
N PHE A 236 -4.78 -20.62 -2.66
CA PHE A 236 -4.66 -19.24 -3.09
C PHE A 236 -5.50 -18.30 -2.22
N LYS A 237 -6.73 -18.68 -1.88
CA LYS A 237 -7.58 -17.90 -0.97
C LYS A 237 -6.95 -17.79 0.43
N PHE A 238 -6.38 -18.88 0.94
CA PHE A 238 -5.67 -18.88 2.22
C PHE A 238 -4.44 -17.94 2.17
N LEU A 239 -3.64 -18.00 1.10
CA LEU A 239 -2.50 -17.11 0.90
C LEU A 239 -2.92 -15.64 0.83
N VAL A 240 -4.02 -15.34 0.14
CA VAL A 240 -4.57 -13.97 0.06
C VAL A 240 -5.03 -13.48 1.43
N ILE A 241 -5.67 -14.33 2.24
CA ILE A 241 -6.06 -13.98 3.61
C ILE A 241 -4.81 -13.74 4.47
N PHE A 242 -3.83 -14.63 4.40
CA PHE A 242 -2.57 -14.49 5.13
C PHE A 242 -1.85 -13.18 4.77
N TYR A 243 -1.70 -12.92 3.48
CA TYR A 243 -1.10 -11.69 2.94
C TYR A 243 -1.87 -10.43 3.34
N SER A 244 -3.20 -10.48 3.40
CA SER A 244 -4.02 -9.30 3.67
C SER A 244 -4.16 -8.98 5.16
N PHE A 245 -4.22 -10.01 6.02
CA PHE A 245 -4.54 -9.83 7.44
C PHE A 245 -3.35 -10.02 8.37
N ILE A 246 -2.38 -10.88 8.05
CA ILE A 246 -1.28 -11.24 8.98
C ILE A 246 -0.03 -10.41 8.68
N LEU A 247 0.26 -10.19 7.40
CA LEU A 247 1.47 -9.47 6.99
C LEU A 247 1.50 -8.00 7.47
N PRO A 248 0.42 -7.19 7.37
CA PRO A 248 0.50 -5.79 7.83
C PRO A 248 0.75 -5.65 9.34
N PRO A 249 0.03 -6.35 10.24
CA PRO A 249 0.33 -6.32 11.67
C PRO A 249 1.75 -6.78 12.00
N TYR A 250 2.23 -7.84 11.34
CA TYR A 250 3.59 -8.33 11.54
C TYR A 250 4.65 -7.27 11.18
N LEU A 251 4.48 -6.57 10.06
CA LEU A 251 5.39 -5.50 9.64
C LEU A 251 5.33 -4.27 10.56
N TRP A 252 4.15 -3.95 11.11
CA TRP A 252 4.03 -2.89 12.10
C TRP A 252 4.70 -3.25 13.43
N VAL A 253 4.55 -4.49 13.91
CA VAL A 253 5.19 -4.94 15.15
C VAL A 253 6.71 -4.96 15.02
N THR A 254 7.24 -5.50 13.91
CA THR A 254 8.68 -5.50 13.64
C THR A 254 9.23 -4.08 13.46
N GLY A 255 8.47 -3.19 12.80
CA GLY A 255 8.78 -1.78 12.71
C GLY A 255 8.86 -1.09 14.07
N TYR A 256 7.96 -1.41 15.00
CA TYR A 256 7.98 -0.87 16.36
C TYR A 256 9.23 -1.28 17.15
N PHE A 257 9.61 -2.55 17.13
CA PHE A 257 10.83 -3.00 17.80
C PHE A 257 12.07 -2.30 17.22
N LYS A 258 12.11 -2.13 15.88
CA LYS A 258 13.23 -1.44 15.24
C LYS A 258 13.28 0.05 15.56
N PHE A 259 12.12 0.68 15.68
CA PHE A 259 12.00 2.07 16.11
C PHE A 259 12.55 2.25 17.54
N ARG A 260 12.16 1.37 18.47
CA ARG A 260 12.64 1.37 19.86
C ARG A 260 14.16 1.24 19.96
N GLU A 261 14.77 0.34 19.19
CA GLU A 261 16.24 0.18 19.16
C GLU A 261 16.97 1.46 18.71
N LYS A 262 16.34 2.26 17.84
CA LYS A 262 16.96 3.48 17.30
C LYS A 262 16.86 4.67 18.24
N GLU A 263 15.83 4.74 19.09
CA GLU A 263 15.73 5.79 20.10
C GLU A 263 16.63 5.54 21.31
N ALA A 264 17.00 4.27 21.57
CA ALA A 264 17.88 3.90 22.67
C ALA A 264 19.39 4.08 22.37
N ARG A 265 19.76 4.39 21.12
CA ARG A 265 21.14 4.63 20.68
C ARG A 265 21.40 6.11 20.43
#